data_AF-A0A950A2B7-F1
#
_entry.id   AF-A0A950A2B7-F1
#
_cell.length_a   1.000
_cell.length_b   1.000
_cell.length_c   1.000
_cell.angle_alpha   90.00
_cell.angle_beta   90.00
_cell.angle_gamma   90.00
#
_symmetry.space_group_name_H-M   'P 1'
#
loop_
_entity.id
_entity.type
_entity.pdbx_description
1 polymer ?
#
loop_
_entity_poly.entity_id
_entity_poly.type
_entity_poly.pdbx_seq_one_letter_code
_entity_poly.pdbx_strand_id
1 'polypeptide(L)'
;MSADSPAVRLELDSRPETLTLVRGVLAGVAELIGLDPELLDDLKTAVSEACNNVVMHAYGGETGPLGVRMYIDPDAIQVVVDDQGSGLPPLAPADETIRGVGLSVIRALAEQAEFRALPEGGTEVRMSFVGQRDGKPLFHLPSQAGPDEQSGAWLSGDAVVSLSPISLLAGVLGRVARALAARARFSLDRFSDVYLVTDAIAAHAGRAAKGARLSFAISTDAQRLELTIGPFVDGSGGQLSHQGADYSAASALTMLSDELEVRHEDGAEVLYVVMVDRRRSPPTRVTPG
;
A
#
# COMPACT_ATOMS: atom_id res chain seq x y z
N MET A 1 -16.43 19.95 -0.73
CA MET A 1 -15.30 20.02 0.22
C MET A 1 -14.60 18.70 0.08
N SER A 2 -13.38 18.67 -0.46
CA SER A 2 -12.62 17.43 -0.53
C SER A 2 -12.36 16.93 0.88
N ALA A 3 -12.44 15.62 1.11
CA ALA A 3 -12.02 15.04 2.39
C ALA A 3 -10.61 15.52 2.71
N ASP A 4 -10.41 16.16 3.88
CA ASP A 4 -9.10 16.68 4.29
C ASP A 4 -8.10 15.53 4.57
N SER A 5 -8.59 14.29 4.64
CA SER A 5 -7.85 13.09 4.99
C SER A 5 -7.94 12.04 3.87
N PRO A 6 -6.79 11.47 3.41
CA PRO A 6 -6.79 10.48 2.35
C PRO A 6 -7.39 9.16 2.82
N ALA A 7 -8.19 8.52 1.96
CA ALA A 7 -8.69 7.17 2.20
C ALA A 7 -7.55 6.14 2.19
N VAL A 8 -6.51 6.37 1.39
CA VAL A 8 -5.27 5.57 1.39
C VAL A 8 -4.05 6.48 1.32
N ARG A 9 -3.07 6.20 2.16
CA ARG A 9 -1.72 6.75 2.11
C ARG A 9 -0.75 5.59 1.99
N LEU A 10 0.21 5.71 1.09
CA LEU A 10 1.21 4.70 0.80
C LEU A 10 2.57 5.41 0.73
N GLU A 11 3.52 4.93 1.51
CA GLU A 11 4.89 5.43 1.58
C GLU A 11 5.85 4.28 1.24
N LEU A 12 6.74 4.55 0.30
CA LEU A 12 7.55 3.56 -0.39
C LEU A 12 8.92 4.14 -0.72
N ASP A 13 9.87 3.26 -1.04
CA ASP A 13 11.07 3.68 -1.78
C ASP A 13 10.81 3.71 -3.29
N SER A 14 11.43 4.67 -3.98
CA SER A 14 11.34 4.90 -5.42
C SER A 14 12.11 3.84 -6.23
N ARG A 15 11.66 2.59 -6.17
CA ARG A 15 12.20 1.44 -6.92
C ARG A 15 11.25 1.02 -8.05
N PRO A 16 11.73 0.47 -9.18
CA PRO A 16 10.85 0.02 -10.25
C PRO A 16 9.77 -0.98 -9.80
N GLU A 17 10.10 -1.85 -8.86
CA GLU A 17 9.19 -2.89 -8.33
C GLU A 17 7.99 -2.29 -7.58
N THR A 18 8.15 -1.08 -7.05
CA THR A 18 7.14 -0.33 -6.30
C THR A 18 5.87 -0.09 -7.11
N LEU A 19 5.98 0.03 -8.44
CA LEU A 19 4.83 0.17 -9.34
C LEU A 19 3.83 -0.99 -9.21
N THR A 20 4.32 -2.20 -8.93
CA THR A 20 3.46 -3.37 -8.72
C THR A 20 2.65 -3.23 -7.42
N LEU A 21 3.25 -2.66 -6.38
CA LEU A 21 2.58 -2.40 -5.10
C LEU A 21 1.49 -1.34 -5.27
N VAL A 22 1.82 -0.21 -5.89
CA VAL A 22 0.86 0.88 -6.16
C VAL A 22 -0.35 0.36 -6.95
N ARG A 23 -0.14 -0.37 -8.04
CA ARG A 23 -1.23 -0.97 -8.83
C ARG A 23 -2.05 -1.99 -8.02
N GLY A 24 -1.40 -2.77 -7.17
CA GLY A 24 -2.05 -3.73 -6.27
C GLY A 24 -2.97 -3.04 -5.26
N VAL A 25 -2.52 -1.94 -4.67
CA VAL A 25 -3.31 -1.10 -3.75
C VAL A 25 -4.52 -0.51 -4.49
N LEU A 26 -4.31 0.14 -5.64
CA LEU A 26 -5.40 0.72 -6.45
C LEU A 26 -6.44 -0.33 -6.84
N ALA A 27 -6.00 -1.51 -7.30
CA ALA A 27 -6.90 -2.62 -7.63
C ALA A 27 -7.68 -3.14 -6.41
N GLY A 28 -7.04 -3.18 -5.24
CA GLY A 28 -7.68 -3.62 -4.01
C GLY A 28 -8.75 -2.67 -3.50
N VAL A 29 -8.49 -1.37 -3.56
CA VAL A 29 -9.48 -0.34 -3.24
C VAL A 29 -10.63 -0.40 -4.26
N ALA A 30 -10.30 -0.42 -5.55
CA ALA A 30 -11.27 -0.43 -6.65
C ALA A 30 -12.27 -1.57 -6.56
N GLU A 31 -11.82 -2.79 -6.23
CA GLU A 31 -12.70 -3.94 -6.04
C GLU A 31 -13.73 -3.69 -4.92
N LEU A 32 -13.30 -3.12 -3.80
CA LEU A 32 -14.16 -2.91 -2.64
C LEU A 32 -15.19 -1.79 -2.84
N ILE A 33 -14.86 -0.78 -3.64
CA ILE A 33 -15.77 0.31 -3.97
C ILE A 33 -16.56 0.04 -5.25
N GLY A 34 -16.39 -1.12 -5.90
CA GLY A 34 -17.06 -1.43 -7.16
C GLY A 34 -16.74 -0.41 -8.26
N LEU A 35 -15.46 -0.01 -8.35
CA LEU A 35 -15.00 0.98 -9.31
C LEU A 35 -15.16 0.46 -10.75
N ASP A 36 -15.61 1.35 -11.63
CA ASP A 36 -15.69 1.10 -13.06
C ASP A 36 -14.34 0.62 -13.63
N PRO A 37 -14.31 -0.47 -14.43
CA PRO A 37 -13.06 -1.02 -14.94
C PRO A 37 -12.26 -0.08 -15.83
N GLU A 38 -12.91 0.74 -16.65
CA GLU A 38 -12.21 1.71 -17.51
C GLU A 38 -11.55 2.78 -16.64
N LEU A 39 -12.28 3.29 -15.64
CA LEU A 39 -11.73 4.26 -14.69
C LEU A 39 -10.56 3.69 -13.87
N LEU A 40 -10.61 2.40 -13.51
CA LEU A 40 -9.50 1.72 -12.83
C LEU A 40 -8.25 1.63 -13.72
N ASP A 41 -8.41 1.36 -15.01
CA ASP A 41 -7.30 1.28 -15.95
C ASP A 41 -6.68 2.66 -16.20
N ASP A 42 -7.51 3.71 -16.29
CA ASP A 42 -7.07 5.11 -16.35
C ASP A 42 -6.25 5.49 -15.10
N LEU A 43 -6.79 5.19 -13.90
CA LEU A 43 -6.11 5.41 -12.63
C LEU A 43 -4.77 4.69 -12.55
N LYS A 44 -4.73 3.38 -12.84
CA LYS A 44 -3.49 2.59 -12.81
C LYS A 44 -2.45 3.16 -13.75
N THR A 45 -2.85 3.56 -14.95
CA THR A 45 -1.93 4.06 -15.98
C THR A 45 -1.36 5.41 -15.56
N ALA A 46 -2.22 6.40 -15.27
CA ALA A 46 -1.78 7.73 -14.88
C ALA A 46 -0.93 7.73 -13.60
N VAL A 47 -1.35 6.98 -12.57
CA VAL A 47 -0.57 6.87 -11.33
C VAL A 47 0.74 6.13 -11.54
N SER A 48 0.78 5.12 -12.42
CA SER A 48 2.03 4.44 -12.77
C SER A 48 3.00 5.38 -13.49
N GLU A 49 2.52 6.23 -14.39
CA GLU A 49 3.37 7.23 -15.06
C GLU A 49 3.93 8.25 -14.08
N ALA A 50 3.10 8.72 -13.13
CA ALA A 50 3.55 9.63 -12.07
C ALA A 50 4.62 8.98 -11.18
N CYS A 51 4.41 7.74 -10.74
CA CYS A 51 5.38 7.01 -9.92
C CYS A 51 6.65 6.67 -10.72
N ASN A 52 6.53 6.31 -12.00
CA ASN A 52 7.66 6.01 -12.87
C ASN A 52 8.53 7.25 -13.08
N ASN A 53 7.92 8.43 -13.20
CA ASN A 53 8.67 9.68 -13.24
C ASN A 53 9.51 9.88 -11.97
N VAL A 54 8.95 9.60 -10.78
CA VAL A 54 9.71 9.68 -9.53
C VAL A 54 10.89 8.70 -9.54
N VAL A 55 10.64 7.41 -9.84
CA VAL A 55 11.66 6.35 -9.90
C VAL A 55 12.80 6.70 -10.86
N MET A 56 12.48 7.23 -12.04
CA MET A 56 13.47 7.49 -13.08
C MET A 56 14.22 8.81 -12.90
N HIS A 57 13.63 9.78 -12.19
CA HIS A 57 14.06 11.17 -12.32
C HIS A 57 14.22 11.96 -11.02
N ALA A 58 13.56 11.59 -9.93
CA ALA A 58 13.57 12.41 -8.72
C ALA A 58 14.95 12.43 -8.04
N TYR A 59 15.63 11.27 -7.98
CA TYR A 59 16.78 11.04 -7.10
C TYR A 59 18.10 10.73 -7.82
N GLY A 60 18.24 11.12 -9.09
CA GLY A 60 19.53 11.03 -9.80
C GLY A 60 20.10 9.61 -9.94
N GLY A 61 19.24 8.58 -9.93
CA GLY A 61 19.63 7.17 -10.01
C GLY A 61 19.73 6.45 -8.66
N GLU A 62 19.58 7.18 -7.55
CA GLU A 62 19.43 6.59 -6.21
C GLU A 62 17.95 6.34 -5.88
N THR A 63 17.70 5.63 -4.79
CA THR A 63 16.36 5.44 -4.24
C THR A 63 16.05 6.51 -3.20
N GLY A 64 14.87 7.09 -3.25
CA GLY A 64 14.36 8.01 -2.23
C GLY A 64 12.87 7.79 -1.96
N PRO A 65 12.28 8.57 -1.03
CA PRO A 65 10.89 8.39 -0.64
C PRO A 65 9.91 8.69 -1.79
N LEU A 66 8.86 7.89 -1.90
CA LEU A 66 7.75 8.03 -2.83
C LEU A 66 6.45 7.94 -2.04
N GLY A 67 5.68 9.03 -2.04
CA GLY A 67 4.36 9.13 -1.42
C GLY A 67 3.24 8.98 -2.45
N VAL A 68 2.20 8.22 -2.10
CA VAL A 68 0.95 8.15 -2.87
C VAL A 68 -0.22 8.32 -1.90
N ARG A 69 -1.09 9.28 -2.17
CA ARG A 69 -2.31 9.57 -1.38
C ARG A 69 -3.54 9.50 -2.29
N MET A 70 -4.55 8.76 -1.88
CA MET A 70 -5.83 8.61 -2.58
C MET A 70 -6.95 9.17 -1.73
N TYR A 71 -7.72 10.10 -2.29
CA TYR A 71 -8.91 10.70 -1.71
C TYR A 71 -10.11 10.21 -2.53
N ILE A 72 -11.17 9.78 -1.85
CA ILE A 72 -12.37 9.22 -2.48
C ILE A 72 -13.56 10.04 -2.01
N ASP A 73 -14.06 10.89 -2.91
CA ASP A 73 -15.19 11.78 -2.69
C ASP A 73 -16.35 11.40 -3.65
N PRO A 74 -17.60 11.83 -3.39
CA PRO A 74 -18.76 11.53 -4.25
C PRO A 74 -18.59 11.92 -5.72
N ASP A 75 -17.84 13.00 -5.96
CA ASP A 75 -17.72 13.63 -7.26
C ASP A 75 -16.44 13.19 -8.00
N ALA A 76 -15.42 12.72 -7.27
CA ALA A 76 -14.13 12.39 -7.85
C ALA A 76 -13.28 11.49 -6.95
N ILE A 77 -12.40 10.72 -7.60
CA ILE A 77 -11.21 10.14 -6.96
C ILE A 77 -10.05 11.06 -7.27
N GLN A 78 -9.36 11.54 -6.24
CA GLN A 78 -8.14 12.30 -6.40
C GLN A 78 -6.94 11.47 -5.94
N VAL A 79 -5.90 11.43 -6.75
CA VAL A 79 -4.64 10.77 -6.41
C VAL A 79 -3.52 11.80 -6.45
N VAL A 80 -2.75 11.87 -5.37
CA VAL A 80 -1.56 12.70 -5.23
C VAL A 80 -0.35 11.80 -5.16
N VAL A 81 0.64 12.03 -6.01
CA VAL A 81 1.95 11.37 -5.98
C VAL A 81 2.99 12.43 -5.67
N ASP A 82 3.83 12.19 -4.68
CA ASP A 82 4.86 13.14 -4.28
C ASP A 82 6.22 12.49 -3.98
N ASP A 83 7.27 13.28 -4.14
CA ASP A 83 8.66 12.93 -3.86
C ASP A 83 9.38 14.09 -3.15
N GLN A 84 10.55 13.81 -2.58
CA GLN A 84 11.46 14.75 -1.92
C GLN A 84 12.77 14.94 -2.71
N GLY A 85 12.76 14.63 -4.01
CA GLY A 85 13.93 14.65 -4.87
C GLY A 85 14.26 16.04 -5.40
N SER A 86 14.95 16.06 -6.54
CA SER A 86 15.41 17.29 -7.19
C SER A 86 14.29 18.16 -7.79
N GLY A 87 13.03 17.72 -7.72
CA GLY A 87 11.88 18.41 -8.29
C GLY A 87 11.78 18.29 -9.80
N LEU A 88 10.87 19.07 -10.40
CA LEU A 88 10.73 19.13 -11.86
C LEU A 88 11.84 20.03 -12.44
N PRO A 89 12.81 19.48 -13.20
CA PRO A 89 13.75 20.33 -13.92
C PRO A 89 12.99 21.16 -14.98
N PRO A 90 13.50 22.35 -15.36
CA PRO A 90 12.99 23.08 -16.51
C PRO A 90 13.03 22.15 -17.73
N LEU A 91 11.90 21.98 -18.43
CA LEU A 91 11.82 21.14 -19.62
C LEU A 91 12.83 21.65 -20.67
N ALA A 92 13.86 20.86 -20.94
CA ALA A 92 14.72 21.07 -22.10
C ALA A 92 14.06 20.44 -23.35
N PRO A 93 14.17 21.04 -24.55
CA PRO A 93 13.45 20.57 -25.74
C PRO A 93 13.72 19.11 -26.15
N ALA A 94 14.87 18.55 -25.78
CA ALA A 94 15.24 17.17 -26.12
C ALA A 94 14.59 16.12 -25.18
N ASP A 95 14.29 16.49 -23.93
CA ASP A 95 13.66 15.62 -22.92
C ASP A 95 12.12 15.60 -23.05
N GLU A 96 11.56 16.42 -23.95
CA GLU A 96 10.13 16.45 -24.28
C GLU A 96 9.59 15.10 -24.77
N THR A 97 10.43 14.24 -25.37
CA THR A 97 9.94 13.01 -26.01
C THR A 97 9.69 11.84 -25.07
N ILE A 98 10.42 11.71 -23.94
CA ILE A 98 10.23 10.58 -23.00
C ILE A 98 9.48 11.04 -21.74
N ARG A 99 9.88 12.15 -21.09
CA ARG A 99 9.10 12.73 -19.98
C ARG A 99 7.78 13.34 -20.44
N GLY A 100 7.75 13.89 -21.66
CA GLY A 100 6.52 14.47 -22.21
C GLY A 100 5.49 13.41 -22.60
N VAL A 101 5.87 12.15 -22.84
CA VAL A 101 4.89 11.06 -23.03
C VAL A 101 4.19 10.74 -21.71
N GLY A 102 4.91 10.47 -20.63
CA GLY A 102 4.28 10.17 -19.33
C GLY A 102 3.39 11.32 -18.85
N LEU A 103 3.86 12.57 -18.97
CA LEU A 103 3.08 13.77 -18.62
C LEU A 103 1.83 13.94 -19.50
N SER A 104 1.94 13.69 -20.81
CA SER A 104 0.79 13.79 -21.71
C SER A 104 -0.22 12.67 -21.50
N VAL A 105 0.23 11.45 -21.16
CA VAL A 105 -0.64 10.34 -20.76
C VAL A 105 -1.43 10.72 -19.50
N ILE A 106 -0.78 11.25 -18.46
CA ILE A 106 -1.48 11.70 -17.24
C ILE A 106 -2.54 12.75 -17.58
N ARG A 107 -2.19 13.74 -18.41
CA ARG A 107 -3.13 14.80 -18.82
C ARG A 107 -4.26 14.32 -19.72
N ALA A 108 -4.06 13.22 -20.45
CA ALA A 108 -5.07 12.64 -21.32
C ALA A 108 -6.08 11.78 -20.55
N LEU A 109 -5.66 11.16 -19.45
CA LEU A 109 -6.48 10.23 -18.65
C LEU A 109 -7.17 10.91 -17.46
N ALA A 110 -6.53 11.90 -16.82
CA ALA A 110 -7.12 12.64 -15.71
C ALA A 110 -7.94 13.82 -16.21
N GLU A 111 -9.07 14.09 -15.56
CA GLU A 111 -9.89 15.28 -15.81
C GLU A 111 -9.12 16.56 -15.46
N GLN A 112 -8.36 16.50 -14.37
CA GLN A 112 -7.46 17.57 -13.94
C GLN A 112 -6.14 16.97 -13.50
N ALA A 113 -5.04 17.58 -13.95
CA ALA A 113 -3.69 17.20 -13.54
C ALA A 113 -2.86 18.46 -13.23
N GLU A 114 -2.42 18.59 -11.98
CA GLU A 114 -1.58 19.67 -11.50
C GLU A 114 -0.19 19.14 -11.15
N PHE A 115 0.83 19.88 -11.56
CA PHE A 115 2.24 19.53 -11.35
C PHE A 115 2.89 20.69 -10.60
N ARG A 116 3.38 20.43 -9.40
CA ARG A 116 3.93 21.45 -8.50
C ARG A 116 5.32 21.04 -8.04
N ALA A 117 6.27 21.97 -8.12
CA ALA A 117 7.50 21.84 -7.35
C ALA A 117 7.22 22.22 -5.90
N LEU A 118 7.75 21.45 -4.95
CA LEU A 118 7.58 21.72 -3.52
C LEU A 118 8.65 22.71 -3.03
N PRO A 119 8.32 23.63 -2.10
CA PRO A 119 9.27 24.66 -1.62
C PRO A 119 10.57 24.12 -1.04
N GLU A 120 10.54 22.92 -0.45
CA GLU A 120 11.70 22.28 0.19
C GLU A 120 12.44 21.29 -0.73
N GLY A 121 12.05 21.24 -2.01
CA GLY A 121 12.52 20.22 -2.97
C GLY A 121 11.46 19.14 -3.21
N GLY A 122 11.54 18.52 -4.37
CA GLY A 122 10.61 17.47 -4.80
C GLY A 122 9.45 17.95 -5.68
N THR A 123 8.63 16.99 -6.11
CA THR A 123 7.48 17.22 -6.99
C THR A 123 6.21 16.69 -6.34
N GLU A 124 5.10 17.40 -6.49
CA GLU A 124 3.74 16.89 -6.25
C GLU A 124 2.98 16.85 -7.58
N VAL A 125 2.42 15.68 -7.91
CA VAL A 125 1.51 15.47 -9.03
C VAL A 125 0.13 15.14 -8.47
N ARG A 126 -0.84 16.02 -8.69
CA ARG A 126 -2.23 15.85 -8.26
C ARG A 126 -3.11 15.57 -9.47
N MET A 127 -3.79 14.43 -9.46
CA MET A 127 -4.66 13.95 -10.53
C MET A 127 -6.08 13.79 -9.99
N SER A 128 -7.07 14.25 -10.74
CA SER A 128 -8.49 14.10 -10.42
C SER A 128 -9.20 13.29 -11.50
N PHE A 129 -10.00 12.32 -11.09
CA PHE A 129 -10.76 11.42 -11.94
C PHE A 129 -12.24 11.51 -11.58
N VAL A 130 -13.10 11.70 -12.57
CA VAL A 130 -14.53 11.90 -12.36
C VAL A 130 -15.17 10.70 -11.66
N GLY A 131 -16.06 10.95 -10.70
CA GLY A 131 -16.79 9.90 -9.98
C GLY A 131 -18.11 9.50 -10.63
N GLN A 132 -18.54 10.21 -11.66
CA GLN A 132 -19.78 9.95 -12.37
C GLN A 132 -19.62 10.17 -13.88
N ARG A 133 -20.31 9.36 -14.69
CA ARG A 133 -20.41 9.50 -16.15
C ARG A 133 -21.87 9.41 -16.56
N ASP A 134 -22.37 10.38 -17.32
CA ASP A 134 -23.78 10.46 -17.74
C ASP A 134 -24.79 10.34 -16.58
N GLY A 135 -24.46 10.93 -15.43
CA GLY A 135 -25.30 10.89 -14.22
C GLY A 135 -25.32 9.53 -13.50
N LYS A 136 -24.47 8.57 -13.92
CA LYS A 136 -24.29 7.29 -13.23
C LYS A 136 -23.01 7.31 -12.40
N PRO A 137 -23.04 6.88 -11.13
CA PRO A 137 -21.84 6.74 -10.32
C PRO A 137 -20.93 5.66 -10.90
N LEU A 138 -19.62 5.93 -10.91
CA LEU A 138 -18.57 5.00 -11.33
C LEU A 138 -18.01 4.18 -10.17
N PHE A 139 -18.45 4.43 -8.94
CA PHE A 139 -18.12 3.65 -7.75
C PHE A 139 -19.12 3.90 -6.62
N HIS A 140 -19.10 3.03 -5.62
CA HIS A 140 -19.76 3.20 -4.34
C HIS A 140 -18.85 3.94 -3.37
N LEU A 141 -19.39 4.92 -2.66
CA LEU A 141 -18.61 5.63 -1.66
C LEU A 141 -18.33 4.70 -0.48
N PRO A 142 -17.05 4.61 -0.03
CA PRO A 142 -16.80 4.09 1.30
C PRO A 142 -17.40 5.05 2.34
N SER A 143 -17.54 4.58 3.59
CA SER A 143 -17.77 5.52 4.70
C SER A 143 -16.65 6.56 4.72
N GLN A 144 -16.96 7.81 5.09
CA GLN A 144 -15.96 8.89 5.09
C GLN A 144 -14.69 8.48 5.84
N ALA A 145 -13.54 8.84 5.26
CA ALA A 145 -12.26 8.62 5.91
C ALA A 145 -12.25 9.35 7.26
N GLY A 146 -11.85 8.63 8.32
CA GLY A 146 -11.57 9.24 9.60
C GLY A 146 -10.36 10.19 9.51
N PRO A 147 -10.13 10.99 10.56
CA PRO A 147 -9.04 11.96 10.57
C PRO A 147 -7.69 11.28 10.27
N ASP A 148 -6.85 11.98 9.50
CA ASP A 148 -5.44 11.61 9.28
C ASP A 148 -4.59 11.99 10.49
N GLU A 149 -4.96 11.46 11.65
CA GLU A 149 -4.05 11.39 12.79
C GLU A 149 -2.89 10.51 12.32
N GLN A 150 -1.63 10.94 12.48
CA GLN A 150 -0.40 10.28 12.02
C GLN A 150 -0.12 8.90 12.69
N SER A 151 -1.18 8.14 12.97
CA SER A 151 -1.24 6.76 13.39
C SER A 151 -0.44 5.91 12.42
N GLY A 152 0.85 5.77 12.67
CA GLY A 152 1.80 5.10 11.77
C GLY A 152 3.14 5.80 11.58
N ALA A 153 3.39 6.97 12.18
CA ALA A 153 4.71 7.61 12.13
C ALA A 153 5.84 6.72 12.71
N TRP A 154 5.49 5.75 13.55
CA TRP A 154 6.40 4.75 14.12
C TRP A 154 6.65 3.55 13.20
N LEU A 155 5.88 3.40 12.12
CA LEU A 155 6.03 2.32 11.15
C LEU A 155 7.17 2.62 10.18
N SER A 156 7.95 1.59 9.85
CA SER A 156 8.99 1.64 8.82
C SER A 156 9.06 0.30 8.11
N GLY A 157 9.37 0.34 6.82
CA GLY A 157 9.56 -0.86 6.01
C GLY A 157 9.62 -0.57 4.52
N ASP A 158 9.62 -1.63 3.73
CA ASP A 158 9.60 -1.54 2.27
C ASP A 158 8.30 -0.94 1.72
N ALA A 159 7.21 -1.07 2.46
CA ALA A 159 5.94 -0.41 2.20
C ALA A 159 5.23 -0.10 3.51
N VAL A 160 4.85 1.16 3.70
CA VAL A 160 3.98 1.61 4.79
C VAL A 160 2.66 2.07 4.19
N VAL A 161 1.55 1.50 4.65
CA VAL A 161 0.21 1.79 4.16
C VAL A 161 -0.66 2.23 5.31
N SER A 162 -1.34 3.35 5.17
CA SER A 162 -2.44 3.76 6.04
C SER A 162 -3.73 3.82 5.24
N LEU A 163 -4.82 3.32 5.80
CA LEU A 163 -6.12 3.30 5.14
C LEU A 163 -7.26 3.64 6.09
N SER A 164 -8.28 4.27 5.53
CA SER A 164 -9.55 4.55 6.19
C SER A 164 -10.66 4.62 5.12
N PRO A 165 -11.81 3.96 5.33
CA PRO A 165 -12.14 3.11 6.47
C PRO A 165 -11.40 1.77 6.48
N ILE A 166 -11.37 1.10 7.64
CA ILE A 166 -10.75 -0.23 7.82
C ILE A 166 -11.29 -1.29 6.86
N SER A 167 -12.52 -1.13 6.33
CA SER A 167 -13.06 -2.05 5.32
C SER A 167 -12.19 -2.14 4.07
N LEU A 168 -11.36 -1.13 3.78
CA LEU A 168 -10.39 -1.16 2.69
C LEU A 168 -9.24 -2.17 2.90
N LEU A 169 -8.98 -2.57 4.15
CA LEU A 169 -7.83 -3.41 4.51
C LEU A 169 -7.85 -4.77 3.81
N ALA A 170 -9.02 -5.42 3.75
CA ALA A 170 -9.17 -6.76 3.16
C ALA A 170 -8.79 -6.79 1.67
N GLY A 171 -9.06 -5.70 0.95
CA GLY A 171 -8.69 -5.56 -0.46
C GLY A 171 -7.20 -5.25 -0.64
N VAL A 172 -6.55 -4.61 0.33
CA VAL A 172 -5.21 -4.04 0.17
C VAL A 172 -4.11 -4.92 0.79
N LEU A 173 -4.23 -5.31 2.06
CA LEU A 173 -3.16 -5.96 2.82
C LEU A 173 -2.61 -7.21 2.13
N GLY A 174 -3.51 -8.12 1.75
CA GLY A 174 -3.12 -9.38 1.10
C GLY A 174 -2.47 -9.18 -0.27
N ARG A 175 -2.79 -8.10 -1.00
CA ARG A 175 -2.16 -7.79 -2.29
C ARG A 175 -0.74 -7.27 -2.11
N VAL A 176 -0.55 -6.34 -1.18
CA VAL A 176 0.77 -5.77 -0.85
C VAL A 176 1.69 -6.86 -0.29
N ALA A 177 1.22 -7.64 0.69
CA ALA A 177 2.00 -8.71 1.30
C ALA A 177 2.42 -9.77 0.28
N ARG A 178 1.52 -10.18 -0.62
CA ARG A 178 1.84 -11.16 -1.68
C ARG A 178 2.84 -10.62 -2.70
N ALA A 179 2.69 -9.37 -3.14
CA ALA A 179 3.66 -8.76 -4.04
C ALA A 179 5.06 -8.70 -3.42
N LEU A 180 5.16 -8.37 -2.13
CA LEU A 180 6.41 -8.37 -1.37
C LEU A 180 6.94 -9.79 -1.09
N ALA A 181 6.08 -10.77 -0.80
CA ALA A 181 6.47 -12.17 -0.63
C ALA A 181 7.05 -12.78 -1.93
N ALA A 182 6.47 -12.42 -3.08
CA ALA A 182 7.02 -12.79 -4.39
C ALA A 182 8.44 -12.23 -4.57
N ARG A 183 8.66 -10.96 -4.17
CA ARG A 183 9.98 -10.32 -4.18
C ARG A 183 10.97 -11.01 -3.23
N ALA A 184 10.50 -11.42 -2.05
CA ALA A 184 11.27 -12.19 -1.08
C ALA A 184 11.54 -13.65 -1.51
N ARG A 185 11.07 -14.08 -2.70
CA ARG A 185 11.27 -15.42 -3.29
C ARG A 185 10.64 -16.55 -2.47
N PHE A 186 9.47 -16.30 -1.88
CA PHE A 186 8.68 -17.32 -1.22
C PHE A 186 8.26 -18.41 -2.22
N SER A 187 8.18 -19.65 -1.74
CA SER A 187 7.59 -20.79 -2.42
C SER A 187 6.08 -20.63 -2.54
N LEU A 188 5.47 -21.40 -3.44
CA LEU A 188 4.02 -21.36 -3.68
C LEU A 188 3.21 -21.73 -2.42
N ASP A 189 3.70 -22.67 -1.62
CA ASP A 189 3.08 -23.06 -0.36
C ASP A 189 3.07 -21.87 0.62
N ARG A 190 4.24 -21.23 0.82
CA ARG A 190 4.35 -20.06 1.70
C ARG A 190 3.58 -18.85 1.18
N PHE A 191 3.40 -18.74 -0.14
CA PHE A 191 2.55 -17.72 -0.74
C PHE A 191 1.07 -17.93 -0.40
N SER A 192 0.63 -19.17 -0.28
CA SER A 192 -0.73 -19.52 0.17
C SER A 192 -0.92 -19.22 1.65
N ASP A 193 0.12 -19.47 2.47
CA ASP A 193 0.12 -19.11 3.89
C ASP A 193 -0.02 -17.59 4.08
N VAL A 194 0.72 -16.78 3.30
CA VAL A 194 0.61 -15.30 3.32
C VAL A 194 -0.82 -14.85 3.09
N TYR A 195 -1.55 -15.49 2.17
CA TYR A 195 -2.95 -15.16 1.91
C TYR A 195 -3.83 -15.43 3.13
N LEU A 196 -3.72 -16.61 3.74
CA LEU A 196 -4.52 -16.98 4.91
C LEU A 196 -4.21 -16.11 6.13
N VAL A 197 -2.93 -15.79 6.36
CA VAL A 197 -2.48 -14.89 7.44
C VAL A 197 -3.06 -13.49 7.25
N THR A 198 -2.92 -12.92 6.05
CA THR A 198 -3.41 -11.55 5.80
C THR A 198 -4.94 -11.44 5.84
N ASP A 199 -5.67 -12.47 5.41
CA ASP A 199 -7.13 -12.55 5.53
C ASP A 199 -7.56 -12.61 7.00
N ALA A 200 -6.92 -13.45 7.81
CA ALA A 200 -7.19 -13.55 9.24
C ALA A 200 -6.95 -12.21 9.97
N ILE A 201 -5.89 -11.49 9.61
CA ILE A 201 -5.59 -10.15 10.15
C ILE A 201 -6.66 -9.15 9.73
N ALA A 202 -7.07 -9.14 8.46
CA ALA A 202 -8.12 -8.23 7.98
C ALA A 202 -9.46 -8.48 8.69
N ALA A 203 -9.83 -9.75 8.90
CA ALA A 203 -11.01 -10.15 9.64
C ALA A 203 -10.95 -9.77 11.14
N HIS A 204 -9.75 -9.80 11.74
CA HIS A 204 -9.53 -9.32 13.11
C HIS A 204 -9.66 -7.80 13.19
N ALA A 205 -9.06 -7.07 12.26
CA ALA A 205 -9.06 -5.62 12.25
C ALA A 205 -10.47 -5.02 12.24
N GLY A 206 -11.41 -5.62 11.50
CA GLY A 206 -12.80 -5.16 11.45
C GLY A 206 -13.52 -5.12 12.81
N ARG A 207 -13.03 -5.87 13.81
CA ARG A 207 -13.62 -5.93 15.17
C ARG A 207 -12.72 -5.35 16.26
N ALA A 208 -11.44 -5.16 15.99
CA ALA A 208 -10.43 -4.84 16.99
C ALA A 208 -9.72 -3.50 16.77
N ALA A 209 -9.90 -2.84 15.63
CA ALA A 209 -9.24 -1.57 15.37
C ALA A 209 -9.70 -0.47 16.34
N LYS A 210 -8.75 0.36 16.78
CA LYS A 210 -8.99 1.41 17.78
C LYS A 210 -9.79 2.60 17.25
N GLY A 211 -9.78 2.83 15.94
CA GLY A 211 -10.44 3.96 15.28
C GLY A 211 -10.96 3.59 13.89
N ALA A 212 -11.15 4.58 13.01
CA ALA A 212 -11.55 4.34 11.62
C ALA A 212 -10.37 4.07 10.68
N ARG A 213 -9.16 4.45 11.11
CA ARG A 213 -7.91 4.33 10.37
C ARG A 213 -7.04 3.23 10.98
N LEU A 214 -6.37 2.49 10.10
CA LEU A 214 -5.39 1.48 10.46
C LEU A 214 -4.22 1.55 9.48
N SER A 215 -3.03 1.30 10.00
CA SER A 215 -1.79 1.37 9.26
C SER A 215 -1.01 0.07 9.42
N PHE A 216 -0.27 -0.30 8.39
CA PHE A 216 0.63 -1.44 8.42
C PHE A 216 1.92 -1.16 7.67
N ALA A 217 3.01 -1.76 8.11
CA ALA A 217 4.28 -1.80 7.39
C ALA A 217 4.65 -3.23 7.07
N ILE A 218 5.26 -3.42 5.90
CA ILE A 218 5.87 -4.68 5.52
C ILE A 218 7.32 -4.45 5.18
N SER A 219 8.18 -5.24 5.80
CA SER A 219 9.62 -5.31 5.52
C SER A 219 9.95 -6.71 5.01
N THR A 220 10.85 -6.79 4.04
CA THR A 220 11.26 -8.04 3.44
C THR A 220 12.77 -8.17 3.37
N ASP A 221 13.22 -9.39 3.64
CA ASP A 221 14.57 -9.86 3.32
C ASP A 221 14.45 -11.16 2.52
N ALA A 222 15.56 -11.77 2.12
CA ALA A 222 15.59 -13.04 1.44
C ALA A 222 14.80 -14.10 2.23
N GLN A 223 13.67 -14.54 1.68
CA GLN A 223 12.78 -15.55 2.25
C GLN A 223 12.20 -15.18 3.62
N ARG A 224 12.14 -13.88 3.96
CA ARG A 224 11.52 -13.38 5.19
C ARG A 224 10.60 -12.20 4.89
N LEU A 225 9.43 -12.18 5.52
CA LEU A 225 8.47 -11.09 5.50
C LEU A 225 8.07 -10.77 6.93
N GLU A 226 8.21 -9.50 7.31
CA GLU A 226 7.78 -8.96 8.60
C GLU A 226 6.64 -7.97 8.34
N LEU A 227 5.51 -8.17 9.02
CA LEU A 227 4.32 -7.34 8.93
C LEU A 227 4.02 -6.77 10.31
N THR A 228 3.94 -5.45 10.42
CA THR A 228 3.47 -4.77 11.62
C THR A 228 2.18 -4.03 11.30
N ILE A 229 1.14 -4.16 12.13
CA ILE A 229 -0.19 -3.62 11.83
C ILE A 229 -0.93 -3.15 13.10
N GLY A 230 -1.61 -2.02 13.01
CA GLY A 230 -2.39 -1.41 14.10
C GLY A 230 -2.86 0.02 13.76
N PRO A 231 -3.45 0.79 14.68
CA PRO A 231 -3.63 0.46 16.09
C PRO A 231 -4.88 -0.40 16.35
N PHE A 232 -4.75 -1.35 17.29
CA PHE A 232 -5.84 -2.12 17.85
C PHE A 232 -6.18 -1.67 19.28
N VAL A 233 -7.37 -2.03 19.74
CA VAL A 233 -7.82 -1.82 21.12
C VAL A 233 -7.06 -2.77 22.04
N ASP A 234 -6.66 -2.29 23.21
CA ASP A 234 -5.93 -3.08 24.21
C ASP A 234 -6.68 -4.37 24.59
N GLY A 235 -5.95 -5.48 24.70
CA GLY A 235 -6.46 -6.81 24.98
C GLY A 235 -7.02 -7.55 23.76
N SER A 236 -7.10 -6.92 22.58
CA SER A 236 -7.63 -7.56 21.38
C SER A 236 -6.64 -8.57 20.78
N GLY A 237 -5.33 -8.31 20.86
CA GLY A 237 -4.28 -9.21 20.37
C GLY A 237 -4.25 -10.55 21.10
N GLY A 238 -4.65 -10.60 22.37
CA GLY A 238 -4.79 -11.85 23.14
C GLY A 238 -5.79 -12.84 22.51
N GLN A 239 -6.77 -12.34 21.76
CA GLN A 239 -7.73 -13.19 21.04
C GLN A 239 -7.09 -13.95 19.85
N LEU A 240 -5.94 -13.49 19.37
CA LEU A 240 -5.20 -14.11 18.27
C LEU A 240 -4.21 -15.18 18.75
N SER A 241 -3.79 -15.11 20.02
CA SER A 241 -2.83 -16.04 20.62
C SER A 241 -3.47 -17.19 21.40
N HIS A 242 -4.78 -17.12 21.68
CA HIS A 242 -5.48 -18.21 22.35
C HIS A 242 -5.67 -19.43 21.42
N GLN A 243 -5.00 -20.53 21.77
CA GLN A 243 -5.26 -21.88 21.26
C GLN A 243 -6.63 -22.39 21.73
N GLY A 244 -7.71 -21.82 21.21
CA GLY A 244 -9.03 -22.44 21.29
C GLY A 244 -9.12 -23.60 20.30
N ALA A 245 -9.81 -24.68 20.65
CA ALA A 245 -10.00 -25.87 19.81
C ALA A 245 -10.85 -25.63 18.54
N ASP A 246 -11.23 -24.38 18.27
CA ASP A 246 -12.01 -23.99 17.11
C ASP A 246 -11.08 -23.57 15.97
N TYR A 247 -11.36 -24.08 14.76
CA TYR A 247 -10.77 -23.64 13.48
C TYR A 247 -11.16 -22.19 13.15
N SER A 248 -10.77 -21.24 14.01
CA SER A 248 -10.99 -19.81 13.85
C SER A 248 -9.79 -19.13 13.20
N ALA A 249 -9.97 -17.90 12.70
CA ALA A 249 -8.90 -17.08 12.14
C ALA A 249 -7.67 -16.93 13.07
N ALA A 250 -7.85 -17.01 14.39
CA ALA A 250 -6.76 -16.98 15.37
C ALA A 250 -5.85 -18.22 15.28
N SER A 251 -6.43 -19.39 14.99
CA SER A 251 -5.68 -20.62 14.76
C SER A 251 -4.83 -20.52 13.49
N ALA A 252 -5.35 -19.91 12.43
CA ALA A 252 -4.61 -19.76 11.17
C ALA A 252 -3.36 -18.89 11.36
N LEU A 253 -3.46 -17.77 12.09
CA LEU A 253 -2.33 -16.90 12.37
C LEU A 253 -1.22 -17.65 13.12
N THR A 254 -1.58 -18.25 14.25
CA THR A 254 -0.62 -18.97 15.10
C THR A 254 0.01 -20.18 14.40
N MET A 255 -0.74 -20.88 13.52
CA MET A 255 -0.22 -22.06 12.81
C MET A 255 0.66 -21.71 11.60
N LEU A 256 0.43 -20.58 10.94
CA LEU A 256 1.07 -20.25 9.66
C LEU A 256 2.20 -19.23 9.78
N SER A 257 2.18 -18.38 10.81
CA SER A 257 3.29 -17.47 11.11
C SER A 257 4.45 -18.18 11.80
N ASP A 258 5.68 -17.77 11.50
CA ASP A 258 6.88 -18.19 12.24
C ASP A 258 7.02 -17.44 13.57
N GLU A 259 6.49 -16.22 13.66
CA GLU A 259 6.47 -15.39 14.87
C GLU A 259 5.18 -14.55 14.89
N LEU A 260 4.57 -14.45 16.06
CA LEU A 260 3.38 -13.63 16.31
C LEU A 260 3.52 -12.96 17.68
N GLU A 261 3.70 -11.65 17.68
CA GLU A 261 3.83 -10.86 18.91
C GLU A 261 2.79 -9.74 18.94
N VAL A 262 2.26 -9.47 20.13
CA VAL A 262 1.46 -8.27 20.39
C VAL A 262 2.38 -7.28 21.08
N ARG A 263 2.63 -6.14 20.44
CA ARG A 263 3.45 -5.05 20.97
C ARG A 263 2.56 -3.86 21.31
N HIS A 264 3.10 -2.89 22.02
CA HIS A 264 2.41 -1.64 22.34
C HIS A 264 3.23 -0.48 21.78
N GLU A 265 2.65 0.25 20.84
CA GLU A 265 3.27 1.42 20.19
C GLU A 265 2.28 2.58 20.26
N ASP A 266 2.77 3.76 20.64
CA ASP A 266 1.97 5.00 20.74
C ASP A 266 0.64 4.83 21.51
N GLY A 267 0.68 4.04 22.59
CA GLY A 267 -0.49 3.80 23.45
C GLY A 267 -1.60 2.94 22.81
N ALA A 268 -1.26 2.08 21.86
CA ALA A 268 -2.18 1.09 21.28
C ALA A 268 -1.49 -0.25 21.04
N GLU A 269 -2.29 -1.32 21.00
CA GLU A 269 -1.82 -2.63 20.58
C GLU A 269 -1.49 -2.66 19.09
N VAL A 270 -0.38 -3.30 18.75
CA VAL A 270 0.03 -3.56 17.38
C VAL A 270 0.42 -5.02 17.24
N LEU A 271 0.04 -5.61 16.12
CA LEU A 271 0.39 -6.99 15.81
C LEU A 271 1.67 -7.01 14.98
N TYR A 272 2.67 -7.77 15.44
CA TYR A 272 3.89 -8.06 14.70
C TYR A 272 3.86 -9.52 14.27
N VAL A 273 3.97 -9.75 12.96
CA VAL A 273 3.87 -11.08 12.33
C VAL A 273 5.09 -11.31 11.45
N VAL A 274 5.73 -12.46 11.62
CA VAL A 274 6.85 -12.87 10.79
C VAL A 274 6.51 -14.15 10.06
N MET A 275 6.87 -14.21 8.78
CA MET A 275 6.83 -15.42 7.98
C MET A 275 8.19 -15.67 7.34
N VAL A 276 8.67 -16.91 7.41
CA VAL A 276 9.95 -17.35 6.85
C VAL A 276 9.74 -18.57 5.96
N ASP A 277 10.34 -18.52 4.76
CA ASP A 277 10.43 -19.69 3.88
C ASP A 277 11.77 -20.41 4.02
N ARG A 278 11.80 -21.47 4.82
CA ARG A 278 13.03 -22.24 5.09
C ARG A 278 13.38 -23.28 4.01
N ARG A 279 12.53 -23.49 3.01
CA ARG A 279 12.72 -24.57 2.02
C ARG A 279 13.76 -24.26 0.95
N ARG A 280 14.32 -23.05 0.93
CA ARG A 280 15.36 -22.60 -0.01
C ARG A 280 16.67 -22.20 0.69
N SER A 281 17.06 -22.89 1.75
CA SER A 281 18.48 -22.88 2.16
C SER A 281 19.33 -23.47 1.03
N PRO A 282 20.48 -22.85 0.64
CA PRO A 282 21.36 -23.46 -0.35
C PRO A 282 21.82 -24.84 0.17
N PRO A 283 21.96 -25.86 -0.71
CA PRO A 283 22.49 -27.14 -0.27
C PRO A 283 23.87 -26.91 0.33
N THR A 284 24.07 -27.35 1.57
CA THR A 284 25.39 -27.48 2.19
C THR A 284 26.28 -28.24 1.21
N ARG A 285 27.31 -27.58 0.67
CA ARG A 285 28.36 -28.24 -0.12
C ARG A 285 28.97 -29.32 0.77
N VAL A 286 28.61 -30.57 0.51
CA VAL A 286 29.36 -31.71 1.02
C VAL A 286 30.69 -31.70 0.28
N THR A 287 31.76 -31.31 0.96
CA THR A 287 33.12 -31.52 0.47
C THR A 287 33.33 -33.03 0.32
N PRO A 288 33.72 -33.54 -0.86
CA PRO A 288 34.16 -34.92 -0.98
C PRO A 288 35.46 -35.08 -0.20
N GLY A 289 35.47 -36.02 0.74
CA GLY A 289 36.66 -36.47 1.46
C GLY A 289 37.52 -37.41 0.63
#